data_AF-A0A7S2EF22-F1
#
_entry.id   AF-A0A7S2EF22-F1
#
_cell.length_a   1.000
_cell.length_b   1.000
_cell.length_c   1.000
_cell.angle_alpha   90.00
_cell.angle_beta   90.00
_cell.angle_gamma   90.00
#
_symmetry.space_group_name_H-M   'P 1'
#
loop_
_entity.id
_entity.type
_entity.pdbx_description
1 polymer ?
#
loop_
_entity_poly.entity_id
_entity_poly.type
_entity_poly.pdbx_seq_one_letter_code
_entity_poly.pdbx_strand_id
1 'polypeptide(L)'
;PPAEDPTSKTDIVRPHPHDVLCGRGSSSISSHPGNSRFKSLIDDQMKRYMRADNQEKARIRRDVVGSVRSLDPPGRFLQRCSRTMLWHDVGDKKADDRVNHALREGAAAVVLFCQGKKRYTHPGNKLLRKMFQQEVSLLEKDG
;
A
#
# COMPACT_ATOMS: atom_id res chain seq x y z
N PRO A 1 -27.48 -4.74 28.91
CA PRO A 1 -26.58 -3.90 28.08
C PRO A 1 -25.60 -4.78 27.27
N PRO A 2 -25.46 -4.60 25.95
CA PRO A 2 -24.43 -5.33 25.22
C PRO A 2 -23.06 -4.81 25.66
N ALA A 3 -22.17 -5.73 26.00
CA ALA A 3 -20.85 -5.46 26.54
C ALA A 3 -20.07 -4.48 25.63
N GLU A 4 -19.55 -3.41 26.23
CA GLU A 4 -18.57 -2.55 25.57
C GLU A 4 -17.28 -3.36 25.38
N ASP A 5 -16.92 -3.59 24.13
CA ASP A 5 -15.68 -4.25 23.71
C ASP A 5 -14.49 -3.38 24.16
N PRO A 6 -13.57 -3.88 25.01
CA PRO A 6 -12.52 -3.08 25.64
C PRO A 6 -11.36 -2.71 24.69
N THR A 7 -11.48 -2.95 23.38
CA THR A 7 -10.51 -2.47 22.41
C THR A 7 -10.80 -1.01 22.06
N SER A 8 -10.41 -0.10 22.96
CA SER A 8 -10.41 1.36 22.77
C SER A 8 -9.67 1.71 21.47
N LYS A 9 -10.41 1.71 20.38
CA LYS A 9 -10.04 2.26 19.10
C LYS A 9 -10.40 3.72 19.19
N THR A 10 -9.40 4.59 19.35
CA THR A 10 -9.60 6.04 19.34
C THR A 10 -10.46 6.41 18.12
N ASP A 11 -11.66 6.92 18.40
CA ASP A 11 -12.58 7.38 17.37
C ASP A 11 -12.01 8.67 16.76
N ILE A 12 -11.54 8.57 15.51
CA ILE A 12 -10.91 9.66 14.78
C ILE A 12 -11.94 10.29 13.84
N VAL A 13 -12.29 11.54 14.10
CA VAL A 13 -13.24 12.29 13.26
C VAL A 13 -12.62 12.66 11.91
N ARG A 14 -11.36 13.13 11.93
CA ARG A 14 -10.64 13.60 10.74
C ARG A 14 -9.26 12.94 10.67
N PRO A 15 -9.00 12.12 9.65
CA PRO A 15 -7.65 11.67 9.34
C PRO A 15 -6.72 12.86 9.05
N HIS A 16 -5.45 12.73 9.42
CA HIS A 16 -4.42 13.68 9.07
C HIS A 16 -3.64 13.20 7.82
N PRO A 17 -2.82 14.05 7.17
CA PRO A 17 -2.15 13.71 5.91
C PRO A 17 -1.21 12.50 5.94
N HIS A 18 -0.70 12.10 7.11
CA HIS A 18 0.16 10.92 7.25
C HIS A 18 -0.62 9.60 7.42
N ASP A 19 -1.96 9.68 7.60
CA ASP A 19 -2.82 8.51 7.73
C ASP A 19 -3.07 7.82 6.38
N VAL A 20 -2.97 6.50 6.37
CA VAL A 20 -3.31 5.63 5.24
C VAL A 20 -4.76 5.16 5.41
N LEU A 21 -5.63 5.57 4.50
CA LEU A 21 -7.05 5.23 4.54
C LEU A 21 -7.30 3.89 3.85
N CYS A 22 -7.68 2.90 4.64
CA CYS A 22 -8.09 1.56 4.22
C CYS A 22 -9.57 1.55 3.81
N GLY A 23 -9.85 1.19 2.56
CA GLY A 23 -11.23 1.10 2.04
C GLY A 23 -11.27 0.99 0.52
N ARG A 24 -12.48 0.77 -0.02
CA ARG A 24 -12.75 0.73 -1.47
C ARG A 24 -13.54 1.96 -1.92
N GLY A 25 -13.07 2.61 -2.98
CA GLY A 25 -13.96 3.21 -3.99
C GLY A 25 -14.51 4.62 -3.79
N SER A 26 -14.15 5.38 -2.75
CA SER A 26 -14.44 6.83 -2.77
C SER A 26 -13.24 7.61 -3.35
N SER A 27 -13.52 8.58 -4.21
CA SER A 27 -12.51 9.48 -4.80
C SER A 27 -11.64 10.13 -3.71
N SER A 28 -12.28 10.49 -2.58
CA SER A 28 -11.63 11.07 -1.40
C SER A 28 -10.64 10.14 -0.68
N ILE A 29 -10.85 8.83 -0.69
CA ILE A 29 -9.90 7.87 -0.11
C ILE A 29 -8.69 7.69 -1.03
N SER A 30 -8.93 7.61 -2.35
CA SER A 30 -7.87 7.38 -3.32
C SER A 30 -6.89 8.54 -3.43
N SER A 31 -7.39 9.77 -3.30
CA SER A 31 -6.61 11.02 -3.40
C SER A 31 -6.00 11.48 -2.07
N HIS A 32 -6.23 10.77 -0.96
CA HIS A 32 -5.70 11.15 0.34
C HIS A 32 -4.16 11.20 0.33
N PRO A 33 -3.51 12.24 0.90
CA PRO A 33 -2.05 12.38 0.87
C PRO A 33 -1.30 11.16 1.39
N GLY A 34 -1.77 10.56 2.49
CA GLY A 34 -1.15 9.36 3.06
C GLY A 34 -1.30 8.14 2.17
N ASN A 35 -2.36 8.03 1.36
CA ASN A 35 -2.49 6.97 0.36
C ASN A 35 -1.56 7.17 -0.83
N SER A 36 -1.31 8.42 -1.23
CA SER A 36 -0.30 8.74 -2.25
C SER A 36 1.11 8.40 -1.77
N ARG A 37 1.49 8.80 -0.55
CA ARG A 37 2.78 8.42 0.05
C ARG A 37 2.91 6.90 0.19
N PHE A 38 1.85 6.23 0.63
CA PHE A 38 1.81 4.77 0.76
C PHE A 38 2.08 4.08 -0.58
N LYS A 39 1.47 4.54 -1.68
CA LYS A 39 1.74 4.00 -3.03
C LYS A 39 3.22 4.15 -3.40
N SER A 40 3.83 5.31 -3.16
CA SER A 40 5.26 5.52 -3.40
C SER A 40 6.14 4.58 -2.58
N LEU A 41 5.82 4.36 -1.30
CA LEU A 41 6.55 3.40 -0.46
C LEU A 41 6.45 1.96 -1.01
N ILE A 42 5.28 1.55 -1.49
CA ILE A 42 5.08 0.23 -2.11
C ILE A 42 5.93 0.12 -3.37
N ASP A 43 5.88 1.12 -4.23
CA ASP A 43 6.64 1.21 -5.47
C ASP A 43 8.15 1.07 -5.20
N ASP A 44 8.69 1.82 -4.23
CA ASP A 44 10.12 1.77 -3.88
C ASP A 44 10.56 0.39 -3.38
N GLN A 45 9.66 -0.36 -2.73
CA GLN A 45 9.94 -1.72 -2.28
C GLN A 45 9.68 -2.80 -3.34
N MET A 46 9.01 -2.49 -4.45
CA MET A 46 8.57 -3.50 -5.43
C MET A 46 9.72 -4.34 -5.97
N LYS A 47 10.84 -3.72 -6.36
CA LYS A 47 12.00 -4.43 -6.91
C LYS A 47 12.59 -5.43 -5.90
N ARG A 48 12.71 -5.01 -4.63
CA ARG A 48 13.21 -5.85 -3.53
C ARG A 48 12.22 -7.00 -3.26
N TYR A 49 10.92 -6.70 -3.22
CA TYR A 49 9.85 -7.67 -2.96
C TYR A 49 9.75 -8.77 -4.03
N MET A 50 9.91 -8.43 -5.31
CA MET A 50 9.84 -9.41 -6.40
C MET A 50 11.00 -10.42 -6.39
N ARG A 51 12.15 -10.04 -5.83
CA ARG A 51 13.35 -10.88 -5.71
C ARG A 51 13.46 -11.60 -4.37
N ALA A 52 12.61 -11.24 -3.41
CA ALA A 52 12.67 -11.71 -2.04
C ALA A 52 12.06 -13.11 -1.85
N ASP A 53 12.61 -13.86 -0.90
CA ASP A 53 11.97 -15.06 -0.34
C ASP A 53 10.85 -14.70 0.66
N ASN A 54 10.23 -15.71 1.27
CA ASN A 54 9.11 -15.47 2.20
C ASN A 54 9.53 -14.73 3.48
N GLN A 55 10.74 -14.93 3.97
CA GLN A 55 11.23 -14.28 5.18
C GLN A 55 11.50 -12.79 4.91
N GLU A 56 12.15 -12.51 3.78
CA GLU A 56 12.47 -11.16 3.36
C GLU A 56 11.20 -10.39 2.95
N LYS A 57 10.22 -11.05 2.32
CA LYS A 57 8.89 -10.46 2.10
C LYS A 57 8.25 -10.01 3.41
N ALA A 58 8.34 -10.81 4.47
CA ALA A 58 7.82 -10.43 5.78
C ALA A 58 8.61 -9.29 6.45
N ARG A 59 9.92 -9.13 6.16
CA ARG A 59 10.72 -7.98 6.60
C ARG A 59 10.28 -6.71 5.86
N ILE A 60 10.19 -6.76 4.52
CA ILE A 60 9.73 -5.63 3.70
C ILE A 60 8.39 -5.09 4.16
N ARG A 61 7.42 -5.95 4.47
CA ARG A 61 6.10 -5.49 4.95
C ARG A 61 6.19 -4.75 6.27
N ARG A 62 6.94 -5.30 7.23
CA ARG A 62 7.19 -4.66 8.54
C ARG A 62 7.90 -3.31 8.38
N ASP A 63 8.89 -3.24 7.49
CA ASP A 63 9.62 -2.01 7.19
C ASP A 63 8.66 -0.92 6.66
N VAL A 64 7.74 -1.27 5.76
CA VAL A 64 6.74 -0.33 5.22
C VAL A 64 5.77 0.14 6.30
N VAL A 65 5.23 -0.77 7.14
CA VAL A 65 4.36 -0.39 8.26
C VAL A 65 5.11 0.54 9.23
N GLY A 66 6.35 0.20 9.57
CA GLY A 66 7.22 1.01 10.41
C GLY A 66 7.50 2.39 9.82
N SER A 67 7.69 2.49 8.50
CA SER A 67 7.93 3.75 7.78
C SER A 67 6.72 4.70 7.76
N VAL A 68 5.50 4.15 7.89
CA VAL A 68 4.29 4.95 8.07
C VAL A 68 4.16 5.39 9.53
N ARG A 69 4.39 4.48 10.48
CA ARG A 69 4.22 4.74 11.91
C ARG A 69 5.29 5.64 12.53
N SER A 70 6.49 5.69 11.94
CA SER A 70 7.61 6.53 12.39
C SER A 70 7.55 7.99 11.90
N LEU A 71 6.51 8.35 11.15
CA LEU A 71 6.28 9.74 10.77
C LEU A 71 6.01 10.64 11.99
N ASP A 72 6.15 11.95 11.79
CA ASP A 72 5.77 12.96 12.77
C ASP A 72 4.80 13.99 12.15
N PRO A 73 3.50 13.99 12.54
CA PRO A 73 2.87 13.07 13.49
C PRO A 73 2.80 11.62 12.97
N PRO A 74 2.71 10.61 13.86
CA PRO A 74 2.63 9.21 13.48
C PRO A 74 1.50 8.91 12.49
N GLY A 75 1.87 8.25 11.39
CA GLY A 75 0.92 7.73 10.42
C GLY A 75 0.20 6.50 10.96
N ARG A 76 -1.11 6.40 10.70
CA ARG A 76 -1.93 5.23 11.07
C ARG A 76 -2.53 4.58 9.84
N PHE A 77 -2.92 3.33 9.96
CA PHE A 77 -3.74 2.66 8.96
C PHE A 77 -5.19 2.72 9.42
N LEU A 78 -6.00 3.55 8.79
CA LEU A 78 -7.33 3.88 9.27
C LEU A 78 -8.42 3.17 8.48
N GLN A 79 -9.40 2.61 9.17
CA GLN A 79 -10.63 2.11 8.56
C GLN A 79 -11.84 2.88 9.10
N ARG A 80 -12.74 3.27 8.20
CA ARG A 80 -13.99 3.93 8.59
C ARG A 80 -15.00 2.89 9.09
N CYS A 81 -15.53 3.11 10.28
CA CYS A 81 -16.65 2.36 10.82
C CYS A 81 -17.93 2.72 10.06
N SER A 82 -18.70 1.73 9.61
CA SER A 82 -19.95 1.97 8.87
C SER A 82 -21.08 2.51 9.76
N ARG A 83 -21.05 2.20 11.07
CA ARG A 83 -22.09 2.60 12.03
C ARG A 83 -21.88 4.01 12.56
N THR A 84 -20.67 4.32 13.01
CA THR A 84 -20.34 5.62 13.63
C THR A 84 -19.84 6.64 12.61
N MET A 85 -19.44 6.20 11.41
CA MET A 85 -18.74 7.00 10.40
C MET A 85 -17.38 7.55 10.85
N LEU A 86 -16.88 7.10 12.01
CA LEU A 86 -15.59 7.47 12.57
C LEU A 86 -14.48 6.54 12.07
N TRP A 87 -13.26 7.05 12.05
CA TRP A 87 -12.07 6.29 11.67
C TRP A 87 -11.42 5.65 12.88
N HIS A 88 -10.85 4.47 12.71
CA HIS A 88 -10.05 3.82 13.73
C HIS A 88 -8.78 3.21 13.14
N ASP A 89 -7.71 3.19 13.92
CA ASP A 89 -6.53 2.41 13.57
C ASP A 89 -6.88 0.92 13.50
N VAL A 90 -6.49 0.27 12.42
CA VAL A 90 -6.73 -1.15 12.17
C VAL A 90 -5.74 -2.06 12.90
N GLY A 91 -4.66 -1.49 13.46
CA GLY A 91 -3.58 -2.22 14.14
C GLY A 91 -2.58 -2.88 13.18
N ASP A 92 -1.49 -3.40 13.74
CA ASP A 92 -0.34 -3.87 12.95
C ASP A 92 -0.67 -5.05 12.03
N LYS A 93 -1.49 -5.99 12.50
CA LYS A 93 -1.85 -7.17 11.70
C LYS A 93 -2.57 -6.78 10.40
N LYS A 94 -3.57 -5.91 10.51
CA LYS A 94 -4.33 -5.43 9.34
C LYS A 94 -3.52 -4.46 8.48
N ALA A 95 -2.61 -3.70 9.08
CA ALA A 95 -1.65 -2.88 8.34
C ALA A 95 -0.70 -3.76 7.49
N ASP A 96 -0.17 -4.85 8.07
CA ASP A 96 0.66 -5.83 7.35
C ASP A 96 -0.11 -6.47 6.18
N ASP A 97 -1.36 -6.88 6.41
CA ASP A 97 -2.24 -7.42 5.36
C ASP A 97 -2.48 -6.40 4.23
N ARG A 98 -2.66 -5.12 4.58
CA ARG A 98 -2.83 -4.03 3.61
C ARG A 98 -1.58 -3.86 2.75
N VAL A 99 -0.40 -3.89 3.36
CA VAL A 99 0.89 -3.82 2.66
C VAL A 99 1.09 -5.05 1.78
N ASN A 100 0.81 -6.26 2.28
CA ASN A 100 0.91 -7.51 1.54
C ASN A 100 0.06 -7.47 0.27
N HIS A 101 -1.20 -7.04 0.42
CA HIS A 101 -2.12 -6.92 -0.70
C HIS A 101 -1.59 -5.95 -1.77
N ALA A 102 -1.14 -4.76 -1.36
CA ALA A 102 -0.61 -3.76 -2.28
C ALA A 102 0.64 -4.24 -3.03
N LEU A 103 1.58 -4.90 -2.34
CA LEU A 103 2.78 -5.49 -2.97
C LEU A 103 2.43 -6.60 -3.96
N ARG A 104 1.44 -7.46 -3.62
CA ARG A 104 0.98 -8.53 -4.51
C ARG A 104 0.28 -7.98 -5.75
N GLU A 105 -0.57 -6.97 -5.59
CA GLU A 105 -1.21 -6.30 -6.73
C GLU A 105 -0.17 -5.63 -7.64
N GLY A 106 0.82 -4.95 -7.06
CA GLY A 106 1.94 -4.37 -7.79
C GLY A 106 2.74 -5.41 -8.57
N ALA A 107 3.13 -6.52 -7.92
CA ALA A 107 3.86 -7.62 -8.57
C ALA A 107 3.05 -8.24 -9.71
N ALA A 108 1.76 -8.51 -9.50
CA ALA A 108 0.89 -9.08 -10.52
C ALA A 108 0.73 -8.14 -11.72
N ALA A 109 0.60 -6.83 -11.49
CA ALA A 109 0.52 -5.84 -12.55
C ALA A 109 1.79 -5.80 -13.41
N VAL A 110 2.98 -5.92 -12.78
CA VAL A 110 4.26 -6.02 -13.48
C VAL A 110 4.32 -7.28 -14.33
N VAL A 111 3.96 -8.44 -13.77
CA VAL A 111 3.97 -9.71 -14.52
C VAL A 111 3.04 -9.66 -15.74
N LEU A 112 1.83 -9.12 -15.59
CA LEU A 112 0.89 -8.99 -16.70
C LEU A 112 1.38 -8.01 -17.77
N PHE A 113 2.12 -6.96 -17.39
CA PHE A 113 2.75 -6.04 -18.33
C PHE A 113 3.87 -6.71 -19.12
N CYS A 114 4.80 -7.41 -18.45
CA CYS A 114 5.90 -8.10 -19.12
C CYS A 114 5.41 -9.21 -20.07
N GLN A 115 4.22 -9.77 -19.82
CA GLN A 115 3.57 -10.74 -20.70
C GLN A 115 2.78 -10.11 -21.86
N GLY A 116 2.77 -8.78 -22.01
CA GLY A 116 1.98 -8.07 -23.02
C GLY A 116 0.46 -8.15 -22.81
N LYS A 117 -0.01 -8.70 -21.68
CA LYS A 117 -1.44 -8.97 -21.43
C LYS A 117 -2.20 -7.75 -20.93
N LYS A 118 -1.51 -6.72 -20.43
CA LYS A 118 -2.14 -5.47 -19.97
C LYS A 118 -1.25 -4.26 -20.24
N ARG A 119 -1.86 -3.13 -20.59
CA ARG A 119 -1.18 -1.83 -20.58
C ARG A 119 -0.82 -1.50 -19.13
N TYR A 120 0.46 -1.22 -18.88
CA TYR A 120 0.90 -0.80 -17.55
C TYR A 120 0.51 0.65 -17.30
N THR A 121 -0.46 0.84 -16.40
CA THR A 121 -0.89 2.14 -15.89
C THR A 121 -0.40 2.25 -14.45
N HIS A 122 0.79 2.81 -14.24
CA HIS A 122 1.32 2.95 -12.89
C HIS A 122 0.95 4.31 -12.27
N PRO A 123 0.32 4.33 -11.08
CA PRO A 123 0.03 5.57 -10.38
C PRO A 123 1.12 5.84 -9.34
N GLY A 124 2.25 6.44 -9.73
CA GLY A 124 3.17 6.98 -8.72
C GLY A 124 4.64 7.16 -9.13
N ASN A 125 5.22 6.26 -9.92
CA ASN A 125 6.67 6.28 -10.15
C ASN A 125 7.08 6.19 -11.63
N LYS A 126 7.61 7.30 -12.19
CA LYS A 126 8.15 7.37 -13.56
C LYS A 126 9.39 6.49 -13.75
N LEU A 127 10.17 6.24 -12.69
CA LEU A 127 11.39 5.44 -12.74
C LEU A 127 11.07 3.96 -12.89
N LEU A 128 10.12 3.40 -12.12
CA LEU A 128 9.68 2.02 -12.31
C LEU A 128 9.11 1.80 -13.71
N ARG A 129 8.31 2.74 -14.23
CA ARG A 129 7.84 2.68 -15.63
C ARG A 129 9.00 2.66 -16.61
N LYS A 130 10.01 3.52 -16.44
CA LYS A 130 11.21 3.54 -17.30
C LYS A 130 12.05 2.26 -17.17
N MET A 131 12.24 1.76 -15.95
CA MET A 131 12.97 0.53 -15.68
C MET A 131 12.28 -0.67 -16.36
N PHE A 132 10.96 -0.79 -16.22
CA PHE A 132 10.21 -1.87 -16.87
C PHE A 132 10.14 -1.70 -18.39
N GLN A 133 10.02 -0.47 -18.92
CA GLN A 133 10.10 -0.24 -20.37
C GLN A 133 11.48 -0.58 -20.95
N GLN A 134 12.56 -0.31 -20.21
CA GLN A 134 13.92 -0.64 -20.62
C GLN A 134 14.17 -2.15 -20.57
N GLU A 135 13.67 -2.86 -19.55
CA GLU A 135 13.79 -4.31 -19.42
C GLU A 135 12.98 -5.07 -20.49
N VAL A 136 11.76 -4.61 -20.80
CA VAL A 136 10.96 -5.12 -21.94
C VAL A 136 11.67 -4.85 -23.27
N SER A 137 12.21 -3.64 -23.47
CA SER A 137 12.92 -3.32 -24.72
C SER A 137 14.21 -4.12 -24.92
N LEU A 138 14.88 -4.57 -23.84
CA LEU A 138 16.04 -5.45 -23.96
C LEU A 138 15.62 -6.86 -24.39
N LEU A 139 14.50 -7.37 -23.87
CA LEU A 139 13.97 -8.69 -24.25
C LEU A 139 13.45 -8.73 -25.68
N GLU A 140 12.94 -7.62 -26.22
CA GLU A 140 12.47 -7.52 -27.62
C GLU A 140 13.61 -7.41 -28.65
N LYS A 141 14.86 -7.18 -28.23
CA LYS A 141 16.02 -7.03 -29.13
C LYS A 141 16.81 -8.33 -29.33
N ASP A 142 16.55 -9.34 -28.52
CA ASP A 142 17.23 -10.64 -28.55
C ASP A 142 16.38 -11.75 -29.21
N GLY A 143 15.24 -11.41 -29.83
CA GLY A 143 14.38 -12.31 -30.61
C GLY A 143 14.13 -11.78 -32.01
#